data_AF-K9XUB5-F1
#
_entry.id   AF-K9XUB5-F1
#
_cell.length_a   1.000
_cell.length_b   1.000
_cell.length_c   1.000
_cell.angle_alpha   90.00
_cell.angle_beta   90.00
_cell.angle_gamma   90.00
#
_symmetry.space_group_name_H-M   'P 1'
#
loop_
_entity.id
_entity.type
_entity.pdbx_description
1 polymer ?
#
loop_
_entity_poly.entity_id
_entity_poly.type
_entity_poly.pdbx_seq_one_letter_code
_entity_poly.pdbx_strand_id
1 'polypeptide(L)'
;MKAQSDSHSNIPHYDPHIIPAETGAREAREGEHFGHVEHDNPADKEHIHTRDGYTIDQEGLINNYAVEPEIYVSQPGDLKEQELERKAERRHLLEELSEDEEGKLTLEHDWRHKGPGLI
;
A
#
# COMPACT_ATOMS: atom_id res chain seq x y z
N MET A 1 -39.19 -3.41 8.42
CA MET A 1 -37.99 -2.68 8.91
C MET A 1 -36.91 -2.89 7.86
N LYS A 2 -36.52 -1.84 7.12
CA LYS A 2 -35.46 -1.93 6.12
C LYS A 2 -34.12 -1.82 6.86
N ALA A 3 -33.27 -2.83 6.74
CA ALA A 3 -31.89 -2.75 7.22
C ALA A 3 -31.19 -1.63 6.44
N GLN A 4 -30.63 -0.66 7.16
CA GLN A 4 -29.73 0.33 6.58
C GLN A 4 -28.52 -0.44 6.06
N SER A 5 -28.16 -0.18 4.80
CA SER A 5 -26.92 -0.67 4.23
C SER A 5 -25.79 0.09 4.93
N ASP A 6 -25.15 -0.54 5.90
CA ASP A 6 -23.97 0.00 6.56
C ASP A 6 -22.91 0.26 5.48
N SER A 7 -22.61 1.53 5.23
CA SER A 7 -21.47 2.00 4.45
C SER A 7 -20.18 1.61 5.19
N HIS A 8 -19.83 0.33 5.15
CA HIS A 8 -18.52 -0.11 5.61
C HIS A 8 -17.49 0.58 4.71
N SER A 9 -16.64 1.41 5.31
CA SER A 9 -15.40 1.91 4.71
C SER A 9 -14.62 0.67 4.25
N ASN A 10 -14.71 0.35 2.96
CA ASN A 10 -14.12 -0.86 2.41
C ASN A 10 -12.62 -0.61 2.23
N ILE A 11 -11.89 -0.52 3.35
CA ILE A 11 -10.45 -0.55 3.35
C ILE A 11 -10.06 -1.99 3.01
N PRO A 12 -9.38 -2.21 1.87
CA PRO A 12 -9.02 -3.56 1.48
C PRO A 12 -7.96 -4.10 2.44
N HIS A 13 -8.30 -5.15 3.18
CA HIS A 13 -7.36 -5.89 4.03
C HIS A 13 -6.32 -6.63 3.19
N TYR A 14 -5.14 -6.92 3.77
CA TYR A 14 -4.08 -7.70 3.13
C TYR A 14 -4.57 -9.07 2.64
N ASP A 15 -5.39 -9.75 3.47
CA ASP A 15 -6.15 -10.93 3.08
C ASP A 15 -7.65 -10.66 3.32
N PRO A 16 -8.48 -10.67 2.27
CA PRO A 16 -9.92 -10.46 2.40
C PRO A 16 -10.64 -11.50 3.27
N HIS A 17 -10.08 -12.70 3.44
CA HIS A 17 -10.70 -13.81 4.16
C HIS A 17 -10.11 -14.01 5.57
N ILE A 18 -8.96 -13.42 5.86
CA ILE A 18 -8.25 -13.57 7.13
C ILE A 18 -7.98 -12.20 7.73
N ILE A 19 -8.99 -11.68 8.44
CA ILE A 19 -8.90 -10.41 9.15
C ILE A 19 -8.53 -10.70 10.61
N PRO A 20 -7.48 -10.06 11.16
CA PRO A 20 -7.17 -10.19 12.58
C PRO A 20 -8.36 -9.77 13.45
N ALA A 21 -8.60 -10.50 14.54
CA ALA A 21 -9.74 -10.23 15.43
C ALA A 21 -9.68 -8.82 16.04
N GLU A 22 -8.48 -8.30 16.30
CA GLU A 22 -8.27 -6.94 16.78
C GLU A 22 -8.71 -5.90 15.74
N THR A 23 -8.26 -6.07 14.49
CA THR A 23 -8.59 -5.18 13.36
C THR A 23 -10.09 -5.18 13.10
N GLY A 24 -10.73 -6.35 13.04
CA GLY A 24 -12.18 -6.44 12.85
C GLY A 24 -12.99 -5.83 14.00
N ALA A 25 -12.53 -6.00 15.26
CA ALA A 25 -13.16 -5.35 16.40
C ALA A 25 -12.99 -3.83 16.39
N ARG A 26 -11.86 -3.34 15.88
CA ARG A 26 -11.60 -1.92 15.68
C ARG A 26 -12.47 -1.34 14.57
N GLU A 27 -12.54 -2.00 13.43
CA GLU A 27 -13.39 -1.63 12.30
C GLU A 27 -14.86 -1.53 12.73
N ALA A 28 -15.37 -2.50 13.50
CA ALA A 28 -16.72 -2.45 14.03
C ALA A 28 -16.96 -1.30 15.04
N ARG A 29 -15.92 -0.88 15.78
CA ARG A 29 -16.01 0.22 16.75
C ARG A 29 -15.90 1.59 16.08
N GLU A 30 -15.05 1.72 15.06
CA GLU A 30 -14.70 2.97 14.41
C GLU A 30 -15.59 3.27 13.19
N GLY A 31 -16.16 2.24 12.55
CA GLY A 31 -17.10 2.37 11.46
C GLY A 31 -16.54 3.22 10.32
N GLU A 32 -17.24 4.28 9.93
CA GLU A 32 -16.84 5.20 8.85
C GLU A 32 -15.53 5.97 9.14
N HIS A 33 -15.05 5.97 10.38
CA HIS A 33 -13.78 6.58 10.74
C HIS A 33 -12.59 5.60 10.73
N PHE A 34 -12.84 4.31 10.49
CA PHE A 34 -11.78 3.32 10.45
C PHE A 34 -10.81 3.63 9.31
N GLY A 35 -9.53 3.80 9.65
CA GLY A 35 -8.48 4.13 8.68
C GLY A 35 -8.73 5.42 7.89
N HIS A 36 -9.40 6.40 8.51
CA HIS A 36 -9.58 7.74 7.99
C HIS A 36 -9.13 8.78 9.01
N VAL A 37 -8.59 9.90 8.55
CA VAL A 37 -8.25 11.06 9.38
C VAL A 37 -9.26 12.19 9.14
N GLU A 38 -9.51 13.04 10.14
CA GLU A 38 -10.58 14.07 10.12
C GLU A 38 -10.55 15.02 8.91
N HIS A 39 -9.39 15.20 8.26
CA HIS A 39 -9.16 16.03 7.07
C HIS A 39 -9.27 15.26 5.74
N ASP A 40 -9.59 13.97 5.75
CA ASP A 40 -9.84 13.18 4.53
C ASP A 40 -11.17 13.55 3.87
N ASN A 41 -12.01 14.36 4.53
CA ASN A 41 -13.23 14.87 3.92
C ASN A 41 -12.89 16.01 2.94
N PRO A 42 -12.99 15.79 1.61
CA PRO A 42 -12.64 16.80 0.61
C PRO A 42 -13.60 18.01 0.60
N ALA A 43 -14.71 17.95 1.34
CA ALA A 43 -15.63 19.07 1.51
C ALA A 43 -15.20 20.04 2.62
N ASP A 44 -14.25 19.65 3.47
CA ASP A 44 -13.79 20.46 4.59
C ASP A 44 -12.69 21.43 4.15
N LYS A 45 -13.02 22.72 4.09
CA LYS A 45 -12.13 23.80 3.62
C LYS A 45 -11.54 24.63 4.75
N GLU A 46 -11.94 24.38 5.99
CA GLU A 46 -11.47 25.15 7.15
C GLU A 46 -10.31 24.46 7.89
N HIS A 47 -10.10 23.16 7.65
CA HIS A 47 -9.05 22.41 8.34
C HIS A 47 -7.65 22.70 7.82
N ILE A 48 -6.72 22.86 8.76
CA ILE A 48 -5.29 22.99 8.51
C ILE A 48 -4.76 21.58 8.22
N HIS A 49 -4.41 21.31 6.97
CA HIS A 49 -3.96 20.01 6.50
C HIS A 49 -2.53 19.66 6.99
N THR A 50 -2.39 19.41 8.29
CA THR A 50 -1.10 19.17 8.97
C THR A 50 -0.62 17.72 8.88
N ARG A 51 -1.47 16.82 8.40
CA ARG A 51 -1.16 15.41 8.19
C ARG A 51 -1.24 15.00 6.72
N ASP A 52 -1.14 15.97 5.81
CA ASP A 52 -0.94 15.63 4.40
C ASP A 52 0.35 14.82 4.24
N GLY A 53 0.25 13.73 3.49
CA GLY A 53 1.35 12.79 3.26
C GLY A 53 1.43 11.63 4.24
N TYR A 54 0.66 11.62 5.34
CA TYR A 54 0.52 10.40 6.14
C TYR A 54 -0.23 9.35 5.32
N THR A 55 0.21 8.10 5.42
CA THR A 55 -0.43 6.97 4.74
C THR A 55 -1.01 6.03 5.77
N ILE A 56 -2.07 5.33 5.39
CA ILE A 56 -2.76 4.35 6.22
C ILE A 56 -2.56 2.98 5.57
N ASP A 57 -2.24 1.98 6.37
CA ASP A 57 -2.07 0.62 5.89
C ASP A 57 -3.42 -0.08 5.66
N GLN A 58 -3.36 -1.30 5.14
CA GLN A 58 -4.56 -2.11 4.85
C GLN A 58 -5.28 -2.60 6.11
N GLU A 59 -4.70 -2.42 7.30
CA GLU A 59 -5.32 -2.71 8.58
C GLU A 59 -5.86 -1.43 9.26
N GLY A 60 -5.77 -0.26 8.61
CA GLY A 60 -6.24 1.01 9.15
C GLY A 60 -5.29 1.67 10.17
N LEU A 61 -4.03 1.24 10.24
CA LEU A 61 -2.98 1.86 11.07
C LEU A 61 -2.30 3.00 10.30
N ILE A 62 -2.04 4.10 11.00
CA ILE A 62 -1.33 5.24 10.43
C ILE A 62 0.19 5.00 10.42
N ASN A 63 0.81 5.28 9.28
CA ASN A 63 2.26 5.31 9.15
C ASN A 63 2.79 6.62 9.73
N ASN A 64 3.58 6.54 10.80
CA ASN A 64 4.19 7.70 11.46
C ASN A 64 5.19 8.47 10.58
N TYR A 65 5.62 7.86 9.48
CA TYR A 65 6.51 8.47 8.49
C TYR A 65 5.67 8.92 7.30
N ALA A 66 5.43 10.23 7.23
CA ALA A 66 4.75 10.83 6.09
C ALA A 66 5.61 10.75 4.83
N VAL A 67 4.96 10.60 3.69
CA VAL A 67 5.58 10.74 2.37
C VAL A 67 6.02 12.19 2.21
N GLU A 68 7.25 12.38 1.76
CA GLU A 68 7.81 13.72 1.59
C GLU A 68 7.06 14.51 0.50
N PRO A 69 6.71 15.79 0.77
CA PRO A 69 6.01 16.62 -0.20
C PRO A 69 6.93 17.06 -1.35
N GLU A 70 6.33 17.31 -2.53
CA GLU A 70 7.03 17.68 -3.76
C GLU A 70 7.83 19.01 -3.68
N ILE A 71 7.73 19.78 -2.60
CA ILE A 71 8.45 21.06 -2.41
C ILE A 71 9.99 20.91 -2.42
N TYR A 72 10.51 19.70 -2.19
CA TYR A 72 11.94 19.39 -2.22
C TYR A 72 12.43 18.90 -3.60
N VAL A 73 11.54 18.81 -4.59
CA VAL A 73 11.87 18.36 -5.95
C VAL A 73 12.14 19.58 -6.83
N SER A 74 13.22 19.53 -7.62
CA SER A 74 13.63 20.67 -8.46
C SER A 74 12.66 20.95 -9.61
N GLN A 75 12.00 19.93 -10.18
CA GLN A 75 10.91 20.12 -11.14
C GLN A 75 9.68 19.26 -10.75
N PRO A 76 8.46 19.85 -10.76
CA PRO A 76 7.24 19.08 -10.56
C PRO A 76 7.12 17.97 -11.60
N GLY A 77 7.00 16.71 -11.16
CA GLY A 77 6.86 15.54 -12.02
C GLY A 77 8.08 14.60 -12.08
N ASP A 78 9.27 15.05 -11.67
CA ASP A 78 10.49 14.21 -11.71
C ASP A 78 10.35 12.92 -10.88
N LEU A 79 9.69 13.00 -9.72
CA LEU A 79 9.46 11.83 -8.86
C LEU A 79 8.41 10.87 -9.41
N LYS A 80 7.43 11.36 -10.19
CA LYS A 80 6.37 10.51 -10.75
C LYS A 80 6.92 9.60 -11.84
N GLU A 81 7.80 10.11 -12.69
CA GLU A 81 8.47 9.30 -13.71
C GLU A 81 9.35 8.22 -13.07
N GLN A 82 10.16 8.58 -12.07
CA GLN A 82 11.00 7.63 -11.32
C GLN A 82 10.19 6.60 -10.54
N GLU A 83 9.04 6.96 -9.99
CA GLU A 83 8.15 6.00 -9.33
C GLU A 83 7.53 5.01 -10.31
N LEU A 84 7.12 5.48 -11.49
CA LEU A 84 6.57 4.61 -12.53
C LEU A 84 7.62 3.65 -13.07
N GLU A 85 8.85 4.13 -13.29
CA GLU A 85 9.99 3.31 -13.70
C GLU A 85 10.31 2.25 -12.64
N ARG A 86 10.49 2.64 -11.37
CA ARG A 86 10.72 1.69 -10.26
C ARG A 86 9.60 0.68 -10.11
N LYS A 87 8.33 1.07 -10.30
CA LYS A 87 7.19 0.14 -10.29
C LYS A 87 7.23 -0.83 -11.47
N ALA A 88 7.64 -0.37 -12.65
CA ALA A 88 7.82 -1.23 -13.82
C ALA A 88 8.96 -2.24 -13.60
N GLU A 89 10.12 -1.80 -13.13
CA GLU A 89 11.25 -2.66 -12.76
C GLU A 89 10.88 -3.69 -11.68
N ARG A 90 10.18 -3.24 -10.62
CA ARG A 90 9.69 -4.12 -9.55
C ARG A 90 8.78 -5.22 -10.09
N ARG A 91 7.87 -4.89 -11.03
CA ARG A 91 6.99 -5.88 -11.66
C ARG A 91 7.77 -6.88 -12.50
N HIS A 92 8.71 -6.41 -13.32
CA HIS A 92 9.57 -7.27 -14.13
C HIS A 92 10.37 -8.25 -13.26
N LEU A 93 10.97 -7.75 -12.18
CA LEU A 93 11.73 -8.57 -11.24
C LEU A 93 10.85 -9.63 -10.55
N LEU A 94 9.60 -9.29 -10.24
CA LEU A 94 8.65 -10.26 -9.68
C LEU A 94 8.22 -11.32 -10.71
N GLU A 95 8.04 -10.93 -11.97
CA GLU A 95 7.75 -11.85 -13.08
C GLU A 95 8.92 -12.83 -13.30
N GLU A 96 10.16 -12.33 -13.41
CA GLU A 96 11.36 -13.16 -13.54
C GLU A 96 11.55 -14.12 -12.36
N LEU A 97 11.23 -13.68 -11.13
CA LEU A 97 11.27 -14.54 -9.94
C LEU A 97 10.18 -15.62 -9.94
N SER A 98 9.05 -15.37 -10.61
CA SER A 98 7.91 -16.29 -10.68
C SER A 98 8.04 -17.33 -11.79
N GLU A 99 8.90 -17.10 -12.79
CA GLU A 99 9.16 -18.04 -13.86
C GLU A 99 10.06 -19.19 -13.39
N ASP A 100 9.47 -20.39 -13.27
CA ASP A 100 10.19 -21.65 -13.04
C ASP A 100 10.93 -22.09 -14.32
N GLU A 101 12.02 -21.40 -14.63
CA GLU A 101 12.95 -21.77 -15.71
C GLU A 101 13.91 -22.88 -15.24
N GLU A 102 13.36 -24.04 -14.86
CA GLU A 102 14.12 -25.21 -14.40
C GLU A 102 15.25 -25.55 -15.39
N GLY A 103 16.50 -25.41 -14.94
CA GLY A 103 17.68 -25.87 -15.68
C GLY A 103 18.26 -24.92 -16.73
N LYS A 104 17.72 -23.71 -16.95
CA LYS A 104 18.42 -22.70 -17.78
C LYS A 104 19.47 -21.95 -16.96
N LEU A 105 20.73 -22.07 -17.39
CA LEU A 105 21.87 -21.33 -16.83
C LEU A 105 21.92 -19.96 -17.52
N THR A 106 21.44 -18.90 -16.87
CA THR A 106 21.64 -17.54 -17.36
C THR A 106 23.11 -17.15 -17.15
N LEU A 107 23.76 -16.62 -18.19
CA LEU A 107 25.20 -16.35 -18.18
C LEU A 107 25.59 -15.06 -17.44
N GLU A 108 24.65 -14.11 -17.28
CA GLU A 108 24.98 -12.76 -16.83
C GLU A 108 24.55 -12.46 -15.40
N HIS A 109 23.32 -12.78 -14.99
CA HIS A 109 22.90 -12.66 -13.60
C HIS A 109 21.66 -13.54 -13.32
N ASP A 110 21.66 -14.28 -12.22
CA ASP A 110 20.57 -15.16 -11.80
C ASP A 110 20.11 -14.75 -10.40
N TRP A 111 18.96 -14.07 -10.33
CA TRP A 111 18.35 -13.61 -9.08
C TRP A 111 17.40 -14.64 -8.45
N ARG A 112 17.27 -15.83 -9.05
CA ARG A 112 16.39 -16.86 -8.53
C ARG A 112 16.90 -17.39 -7.20
N HIS A 113 15.98 -17.73 -6.31
CA HIS A 113 16.31 -18.34 -5.03
C HIS A 113 16.86 -19.75 -5.28
N LYS A 114 18.15 -19.94 -5.00
CA LYS A 114 18.76 -21.27 -4.96
C LYS A 114 18.16 -21.98 -3.75
N GLY A 115 17.20 -22.87 -3.99
CA GLY A 115 16.49 -23.59 -2.93
C GLY A 115 17.45 -24.24 -1.90
N PRO A 116 16.93 -24.66 -0.73
CA PRO A 116 17.77 -25.21 0.33
C PRO A 116 18.49 -26.48 -0.18
N GLY A 117 19.79 -26.37 -0.45
CA GLY A 117 20.61 -27.48 -0.96
C GLY A 117 21.76 -27.12 -1.92
N LEU A 118 21.91 -25.86 -2.35
CA LEU A 118 23.06 -25.44 -3.16
C LEU A 118 24.15 -24.82 -2.27
N ILE A 119 25.30 -25.51 -2.13
CA ILE A 119 26.61 -24.94 -1.72
C ILE A 119 27.44 -24.75 -2.98
#